data_AF-A0A7S3F5Q5-F1
#
_entry.id   AF-A0A7S3F5Q5-F1
#
_cell.length_a   1.000
_cell.length_b   1.000
_cell.length_c   1.000
_cell.angle_alpha   90.00
_cell.angle_beta   90.00
_cell.angle_gamma   90.00
#
_symmetry.space_group_name_H-M   'P 1'
#
loop_
_entity.id
_entity.type
_entity.pdbx_description
1 polymer ?
#
loop_
_entity_poly.entity_id
_entity_poly.type
_entity_poly.pdbx_seq_one_letter_code
_entity_poly.pdbx_strand_id
1 'polypeptide(L)'
;GRPAPPQLKTSGTYVHSLRTTAEIVIVGPDAVGKARAVGDAILRRVSRLAGTEAPFDATRVDVVGDERSSFGETASGAPPREVVLRLAVEGMNSAAHKLLARELAPSSTCMAPGICGLAGGGRPRAVPSVRHASSLVDRECVTAHVAITGNAEPILMPCANPHARPLAPPSPPLPPRRGGGVTGASVAPASPCAPASRFASRAASARFRCTYAKKYTKLSTPHLRRSVRRPR
;
A
#
# COMPACT_ATOMS: atom_id res chain seq x y z
N GLY A 1 -1.15 25.53 -29.61
CA GLY A 1 -0.76 24.80 -28.39
C GLY A 1 -1.06 25.64 -27.16
N ARG A 2 -1.31 25.02 -25.99
CA ARG A 2 -1.55 25.72 -24.70
C ARG A 2 -0.23 26.14 -24.03
N PRO A 3 -0.24 27.13 -23.12
CA PRO A 3 0.95 27.51 -22.36
C PRO A 3 1.41 26.37 -21.47
N ALA A 4 2.72 26.24 -21.35
CA ALA A 4 3.33 25.22 -20.52
C ALA A 4 3.00 25.52 -19.04
N PRO A 5 2.32 24.62 -18.30
CA PRO A 5 1.82 24.90 -16.96
C PRO A 5 2.96 25.18 -15.96
N PRO A 6 2.78 26.02 -14.93
CA PRO A 6 3.85 26.32 -13.96
C PRO A 6 4.28 25.09 -13.15
N GLN A 7 3.41 24.08 -13.06
CA GLN A 7 3.63 22.85 -12.31
C GLN A 7 3.70 21.63 -13.23
N LEU A 8 4.60 20.71 -12.87
CA LEU A 8 4.75 19.41 -13.50
C LEU A 8 4.08 18.35 -12.62
N LYS A 9 3.36 17.42 -13.25
CA LYS A 9 2.83 16.24 -12.56
C LYS A 9 3.97 15.26 -12.32
N THR A 10 4.22 14.95 -11.06
CA THR A 10 5.18 13.93 -10.65
C THR A 10 4.46 12.77 -10.00
N SER A 11 5.07 11.59 -10.09
CA SER A 11 4.51 10.38 -9.52
C SER A 11 5.65 9.50 -9.03
N GLY A 12 5.57 9.05 -7.78
CA GLY A 12 6.61 8.28 -7.12
C GLY A 12 6.04 7.11 -6.35
N THR A 13 6.83 6.07 -6.19
CA THR A 13 6.54 4.94 -5.30
C THR A 13 7.45 5.01 -4.08
N TYR A 14 6.91 4.72 -2.91
CA TYR A 14 7.67 4.66 -1.66
C TYR A 14 7.18 3.51 -0.79
N VAL A 15 8.07 2.95 0.03
CA VAL A 15 7.69 1.95 1.04
C VAL A 15 7.00 2.69 2.17
N HIS A 16 5.73 2.38 2.41
CA HIS A 16 4.93 3.00 3.45
C HIS A 16 5.00 2.23 4.77
N SER A 17 4.91 0.90 4.70
CA SER A 17 4.78 0.01 5.85
C SER A 17 5.27 -1.40 5.51
N LEU A 18 5.17 -2.33 6.45
CA LEU A 18 5.31 -3.76 6.20
C LEU A 18 3.94 -4.41 6.17
N ARG A 19 3.77 -5.40 5.30
CA ARG A 19 2.58 -6.24 5.22
C ARG A 19 2.98 -7.70 5.47
N THR A 20 2.15 -8.41 6.21
CA THR A 20 2.21 -9.88 6.30
C THR A 20 0.85 -10.44 5.96
N THR A 21 0.83 -11.43 5.07
CA THR A 21 -0.39 -12.17 4.69
C THR A 21 -0.21 -13.63 5.02
N ALA A 22 -1.25 -14.26 5.56
CA ALA A 22 -1.28 -15.66 5.89
C ALA A 22 -2.58 -16.28 5.40
N GLU A 23 -2.50 -17.51 4.92
CA GLU A 23 -3.63 -18.25 4.37
C GLU A 23 -3.70 -19.63 5.02
N ILE A 24 -4.87 -19.97 5.55
CA ILE A 24 -5.14 -21.25 6.22
C ILE A 24 -6.36 -21.86 5.54
N VAL A 25 -6.23 -23.10 5.08
CA VAL A 25 -7.35 -23.85 4.50
C VAL A 25 -8.10 -24.56 5.61
N ILE A 26 -9.42 -24.44 5.62
CA ILE A 26 -10.31 -25.04 6.63
C ILE A 26 -11.42 -25.80 5.91
N VAL A 27 -11.54 -27.07 6.26
CA VAL A 27 -12.52 -28.02 5.71
C VAL A 27 -13.45 -28.51 6.82
N GLY A 28 -14.69 -28.84 6.46
CA GLY A 28 -15.67 -29.49 7.31
C GLY A 28 -16.94 -28.67 7.53
N PRO A 29 -17.80 -29.11 8.48
CA PRO A 29 -19.02 -28.38 8.81
C PRO A 29 -18.66 -27.00 9.41
N ASP A 30 -19.48 -26.01 9.10
CA ASP A 30 -19.30 -24.62 9.55
C ASP A 30 -17.88 -24.07 9.30
N ALA A 31 -17.33 -24.31 8.12
CA ALA A 31 -15.98 -23.89 7.77
C ALA A 31 -15.78 -22.37 7.90
N VAL A 32 -16.83 -21.58 7.59
CA VAL A 32 -16.83 -20.11 7.72
C VAL A 32 -16.72 -19.66 9.18
N GLY A 33 -17.56 -20.21 10.07
CA GLY A 33 -17.53 -19.87 11.49
C GLY A 33 -16.17 -20.20 12.11
N LYS A 34 -15.64 -21.40 11.80
CA LYS A 34 -14.30 -21.82 12.23
C LYS A 34 -13.21 -20.89 11.71
N ALA A 35 -13.26 -20.48 10.44
CA ALA A 35 -12.27 -19.56 9.86
C ALA A 35 -12.21 -18.22 10.59
N ARG A 36 -13.37 -17.61 10.86
CA ARG A 36 -13.44 -16.34 11.60
C ARG A 36 -12.91 -16.50 13.03
N ALA A 37 -13.36 -17.55 13.73
CA ALA A 37 -12.92 -17.83 15.09
C ALA A 37 -11.39 -18.05 15.20
N VAL A 38 -10.80 -18.77 14.24
CA VAL A 38 -9.33 -18.97 14.17
C VAL A 38 -8.61 -17.65 13.90
N GLY A 39 -9.07 -16.85 12.94
CA GLY A 39 -8.50 -15.53 12.66
C GLY A 39 -8.48 -14.61 13.88
N ASP A 40 -9.62 -14.53 14.58
CA ASP A 40 -9.76 -13.72 15.78
C ASP A 40 -8.94 -14.26 16.95
N ALA A 41 -8.82 -15.59 17.09
CA ALA A 41 -7.97 -16.21 18.11
C ALA A 41 -6.48 -15.86 17.88
N ILE A 42 -6.01 -15.92 16.63
CA ILE A 42 -4.64 -15.55 16.26
C ILE A 42 -4.38 -14.08 16.61
N LEU A 43 -5.26 -13.17 16.17
CA LEU A 43 -5.09 -11.73 16.42
C LEU A 43 -5.12 -11.39 17.92
N ARG A 44 -6.03 -11.98 18.69
CA ARG A 44 -6.08 -11.82 20.15
C ARG A 44 -4.81 -12.33 20.82
N ARG A 45 -4.30 -13.48 20.39
CA ARG A 45 -3.08 -14.05 20.97
C ARG A 45 -1.84 -13.20 20.64
N VAL A 46 -1.74 -12.68 19.42
CA VAL A 46 -0.66 -11.76 19.03
C VAL A 46 -0.73 -10.47 19.84
N SER A 47 -1.92 -9.90 20.03
CA SER A 47 -2.12 -8.68 20.82
C SER A 47 -1.67 -8.88 22.28
N ARG A 48 -2.06 -10.00 22.90
CA ARG A 48 -1.60 -10.40 24.23
C ARG A 48 -0.07 -10.56 24.30
N LEU A 49 0.55 -11.21 23.32
CA LEU A 49 2.01 -11.39 23.27
C LEU A 49 2.77 -10.09 23.00
N ALA A 50 2.15 -9.16 22.26
CA ALA A 50 2.71 -7.84 21.98
C ALA A 50 2.51 -6.84 23.14
N GLY A 51 1.63 -7.15 24.10
CA GLY A 51 1.31 -6.27 25.22
C GLY A 51 0.48 -5.04 24.82
N THR A 52 -0.23 -5.11 23.70
CA THR A 52 -1.07 -4.02 23.18
C THR A 52 -2.24 -4.57 22.40
N GLU A 53 -3.40 -3.93 22.49
CA GLU A 53 -4.62 -4.27 21.75
C GLU A 53 -4.51 -3.91 20.25
N ALA A 54 -3.55 -3.07 19.86
CA ALA A 54 -3.35 -2.63 18.49
C ALA A 54 -1.87 -2.78 18.04
N PRO A 55 -1.38 -4.02 17.84
CA PRO A 55 -0.01 -4.27 17.40
C PRO A 55 0.25 -3.90 15.92
N PHE A 56 -0.80 -3.63 15.15
CA PHE A 56 -0.77 -3.32 13.71
C PHE A 56 -1.59 -2.06 13.42
N ASP A 57 -1.22 -1.34 12.36
CA ASP A 57 -1.93 -0.13 11.90
C ASP A 57 -3.25 -0.50 11.20
N ALA A 58 -3.27 -1.67 10.53
CA ALA A 58 -4.47 -2.23 9.94
C ALA A 58 -4.44 -3.77 9.96
N THR A 59 -5.60 -4.37 10.21
CA THR A 59 -5.81 -5.82 10.19
C THR A 59 -7.05 -6.16 9.39
N ARG A 60 -7.00 -7.22 8.60
CA ARG A 60 -8.11 -7.70 7.78
C ARG A 60 -8.18 -9.22 7.82
N VAL A 61 -9.37 -9.72 8.14
CA VAL A 61 -9.72 -11.15 8.16
C VAL A 61 -10.74 -11.36 7.05
N ASP A 62 -10.31 -12.01 5.97
CA ASP A 62 -11.20 -12.42 4.88
C ASP A 62 -11.39 -13.93 4.92
N VAL A 63 -12.60 -14.41 4.61
CA VAL A 63 -12.89 -15.83 4.39
C VAL A 63 -13.20 -16.02 2.92
N VAL A 64 -12.24 -16.53 2.16
CA VAL A 64 -12.41 -16.82 0.74
C VAL A 64 -13.13 -18.16 0.60
N GLY A 65 -14.19 -18.18 -0.22
CA GLY A 65 -15.12 -19.30 -0.30
C GLY A 65 -16.44 -19.04 0.43
N ASP A 66 -16.49 -18.01 1.29
CA ASP A 66 -17.75 -17.49 1.83
C ASP A 66 -18.42 -16.56 0.80
N GLU A 67 -19.39 -17.10 0.09
CA GLU A 67 -20.15 -16.37 -0.92
C GLU A 67 -20.88 -15.16 -0.31
N ARG A 68 -21.42 -15.29 0.91
CA ARG A 68 -22.12 -14.19 1.60
C ARG A 68 -21.23 -12.99 1.85
N SER A 69 -19.95 -13.22 2.18
CA SER A 69 -18.99 -12.13 2.38
C SER A 69 -18.65 -11.40 1.07
N SER A 70 -18.83 -12.04 -0.09
CA SER A 70 -18.48 -11.45 -1.39
C SER A 70 -19.68 -10.83 -2.12
N PHE A 71 -20.84 -11.48 -2.04
CA PHE A 71 -22.04 -11.12 -2.81
C PHE A 71 -23.18 -10.53 -1.96
N GLY A 72 -23.03 -10.48 -0.63
CA GLY A 72 -24.02 -9.89 0.26
C GLY A 72 -25.37 -10.58 0.17
N GLU A 73 -26.43 -9.80 -0.02
CA GLU A 73 -27.82 -10.27 -0.10
C GLU A 73 -28.10 -11.16 -1.31
N THR A 74 -27.28 -11.06 -2.36
CA THR A 74 -27.42 -11.86 -3.58
C THR A 74 -26.76 -13.23 -3.48
N ALA A 75 -26.04 -13.51 -2.39
CA ALA A 75 -25.38 -14.79 -2.20
C ALA A 75 -26.41 -15.92 -2.13
N SER A 76 -26.21 -16.95 -2.95
CA SER A 76 -27.14 -18.06 -3.13
C SER A 76 -26.38 -19.38 -3.10
N GLY A 77 -26.57 -20.15 -2.03
CA GLY A 77 -25.89 -21.43 -1.92
C GLY A 77 -25.99 -22.05 -0.53
N ALA A 78 -25.64 -23.33 -0.47
CA ALA A 78 -25.40 -24.03 0.78
C ALA A 78 -24.11 -23.49 1.44
N PRO A 79 -23.99 -23.55 2.78
CA PRO A 79 -22.77 -23.14 3.45
C PRO A 79 -21.56 -23.93 2.92
N PRO A 80 -20.44 -23.27 2.59
CA PRO A 80 -19.28 -23.93 2.02
C PRO A 80 -18.66 -24.89 3.05
N ARG A 81 -18.23 -26.06 2.58
CA ARG A 81 -17.52 -27.06 3.39
C ARG A 81 -16.01 -26.89 3.35
N GLU A 82 -15.50 -25.99 2.51
CA GLU A 82 -14.09 -25.68 2.37
C GLU A 82 -13.95 -24.18 2.14
N VAL A 83 -13.09 -23.54 2.94
CA VAL A 83 -12.80 -22.11 2.85
C VAL A 83 -11.33 -21.85 3.10
N VAL A 84 -10.85 -20.70 2.64
CA VAL A 84 -9.51 -20.19 2.93
C VAL A 84 -9.64 -18.96 3.81
N LEU A 85 -9.17 -19.06 5.04
CA LEU A 85 -8.95 -17.90 5.92
C LEU A 85 -7.74 -17.13 5.40
N ARG A 86 -7.94 -15.88 4.98
CA ARG A 86 -6.86 -14.97 4.63
C ARG A 86 -6.75 -13.86 5.66
N LEU A 87 -5.66 -13.89 6.43
CA LEU A 87 -5.32 -12.88 7.41
C LEU A 87 -4.25 -11.94 6.84
N ALA A 88 -4.57 -10.66 6.73
CA ALA A 88 -3.65 -9.63 6.27
C ALA A 88 -3.46 -8.57 7.36
N VAL A 89 -2.20 -8.27 7.69
CA VAL A 89 -1.86 -7.20 8.64
C VAL A 89 -0.86 -6.24 8.02
N GLU A 90 -0.97 -4.97 8.38
CA GLU A 90 -0.11 -3.88 7.94
C GLU A 90 0.39 -3.08 9.14
N GLY A 91 1.68 -2.79 9.19
CA GLY A 91 2.28 -2.02 10.28
C GLY A 91 3.76 -1.71 10.07
N MET A 92 4.29 -0.78 10.87
CA MET A 92 5.73 -0.48 10.87
C MET A 92 6.54 -1.42 11.77
N ASN A 93 5.90 -2.06 12.75
CA ASN A 93 6.59 -2.85 13.78
C ASN A 93 6.97 -4.25 13.29
N SER A 94 8.18 -4.41 12.76
CA SER A 94 8.71 -5.71 12.32
C SER A 94 8.65 -6.82 13.39
N ALA A 95 8.73 -6.48 14.68
CA ALA A 95 8.64 -7.47 15.76
C ALA A 95 7.23 -8.05 15.87
N ALA A 96 6.18 -7.24 15.74
CA ALA A 96 4.79 -7.70 15.71
C ALA A 96 4.52 -8.65 14.53
N HIS A 97 5.05 -8.34 13.35
CA HIS A 97 4.96 -9.24 12.19
C HIS A 97 5.66 -10.58 12.43
N LYS A 98 6.81 -10.58 13.13
CA LYS A 98 7.50 -11.82 13.52
C LYS A 98 6.69 -12.62 14.55
N LEU A 99 6.03 -11.97 15.50
CA LEU A 99 5.15 -12.62 16.47
C LEU A 99 3.96 -13.29 15.77
N LEU A 100 3.27 -12.58 14.88
CA LEU A 100 2.19 -13.14 14.08
C LEU A 100 2.65 -14.38 13.30
N ALA A 101 3.78 -14.27 12.62
CA ALA A 101 4.37 -15.38 11.89
C ALA A 101 4.62 -16.59 12.81
N ARG A 102 4.98 -16.35 14.09
CA ARG A 102 5.28 -17.38 15.09
C ARG A 102 4.02 -18.12 15.52
N GLU A 103 2.93 -17.38 15.62
CA GLU A 103 1.63 -17.90 16.07
C GLU A 103 0.90 -18.70 14.99
N LEU A 104 1.19 -18.46 13.71
CA LEU A 104 0.52 -19.14 12.60
C LEU A 104 0.85 -20.64 12.49
N ALA A 105 2.09 -21.03 12.82
CA ALA A 105 2.50 -22.43 12.75
C ALA A 105 1.76 -23.35 13.76
N PRO A 106 1.66 -23.03 15.06
CA PRO A 106 0.86 -23.84 15.98
C PRO A 106 -0.64 -23.75 15.65
N SER A 107 -1.11 -22.62 15.10
CA SER A 107 -2.52 -22.44 14.78
C SER A 107 -3.06 -23.48 13.81
N SER A 108 -2.23 -24.06 12.93
CA SER A 108 -2.68 -25.10 12.00
C SER A 108 -2.93 -26.46 12.63
N THR A 109 -2.42 -26.72 13.84
CA THR A 109 -2.54 -28.04 14.47
C THR A 109 -3.39 -28.04 15.74
N CYS A 110 -3.53 -26.90 16.44
CA CYS A 110 -4.17 -26.87 17.77
C CYS A 110 -5.46 -26.04 17.89
N MET A 111 -5.91 -25.37 16.81
CA MET A 111 -7.09 -24.50 16.86
C MET A 111 -8.37 -25.26 16.44
N ALA A 112 -8.94 -24.95 15.27
CA ALA A 112 -10.19 -25.57 14.82
C ALA A 112 -9.95 -26.92 14.12
N PRO A 113 -10.89 -27.87 14.22
CA PRO A 113 -10.82 -29.12 13.47
C PRO A 113 -11.00 -28.89 11.96
N GLY A 114 -10.26 -29.68 11.18
CA GLY A 114 -10.30 -29.62 9.71
C GLY A 114 -9.41 -28.53 9.10
N ILE A 115 -8.42 -28.01 9.84
CA ILE A 115 -7.37 -27.18 9.25
C ILE A 115 -6.43 -28.08 8.42
N CYS A 116 -6.28 -27.77 7.13
CA CYS A 116 -5.42 -28.53 6.20
C CYS A 116 -4.02 -27.93 6.06
N GLY A 117 -3.60 -27.10 7.02
CA GLY A 117 -2.30 -26.43 7.02
C GLY A 117 -2.31 -25.02 6.43
N LEU A 118 -1.13 -24.43 6.36
CA LEU A 118 -0.89 -23.11 5.78
C LEU A 118 -0.76 -23.24 4.26
N ALA A 119 -1.69 -22.63 3.52
CA ALA A 119 -1.75 -22.73 2.05
C ALA A 119 -0.49 -22.19 1.36
N GLY A 120 0.20 -21.23 2.00
CA GLY A 120 1.41 -20.58 1.47
C GLY A 120 2.73 -21.30 1.70
N GLY A 121 2.73 -22.58 2.11
CA GLY A 121 3.96 -23.39 2.19
C GLY A 121 4.92 -23.01 3.33
N GLY A 122 4.46 -22.30 4.36
CA GLY A 122 5.25 -22.03 5.56
C GLY A 122 4.87 -20.77 6.32
N ARG A 123 5.81 -20.32 7.16
CA ARG A 123 5.65 -19.14 8.01
C ARG A 123 5.78 -17.87 7.19
N PRO A 124 4.78 -16.96 7.20
CA PRO A 124 4.79 -15.82 6.31
C PRO A 124 5.85 -14.79 6.72
N ARG A 125 6.50 -14.20 5.72
CA ARG A 125 7.51 -13.16 5.89
C ARG A 125 6.87 -11.79 5.69
N ALA A 126 7.30 -10.82 6.50
CA ALA A 126 6.95 -9.43 6.28
C ALA A 126 7.53 -8.94 4.95
N VAL A 127 6.68 -8.36 4.09
CA VAL A 127 7.05 -7.76 2.81
C VAL A 127 6.83 -6.24 2.85
N PRO A 128 7.67 -5.42 2.19
CA PRO A 128 7.43 -3.99 2.09
C PRO A 128 6.12 -3.70 1.35
N SER A 129 5.24 -2.88 1.95
CA SER A 129 4.04 -2.34 1.32
C SER A 129 4.41 -1.04 0.60
N VAL A 130 4.39 -1.08 -0.72
CA VAL A 130 4.73 0.07 -1.58
C VAL A 130 3.46 0.83 -1.95
N ARG A 131 3.45 2.15 -1.73
CA ARG A 131 2.35 3.03 -2.13
C ARG A 131 2.80 3.98 -3.23
N HIS A 132 1.84 4.40 -4.04
CA HIS A 132 2.03 5.40 -5.07
C HIS A 132 1.49 6.75 -4.58
N ALA A 133 2.27 7.81 -4.77
CA ALA A 133 1.80 9.17 -4.58
C ALA A 133 2.07 9.98 -5.85
N SER A 134 1.10 10.83 -6.20
CA SER A 134 1.23 11.80 -7.27
C SER A 134 1.07 13.20 -6.70
N SER A 135 2.00 14.08 -7.04
CA SER A 135 2.01 15.47 -6.58
C SER A 135 2.41 16.39 -7.72
N LEU A 136 1.97 17.65 -7.62
CA LEU A 136 2.44 18.72 -8.47
C LEU A 136 3.75 19.27 -7.88
N VAL A 137 4.76 19.42 -8.73
CA VAL A 137 6.05 20.03 -8.36
C VAL A 137 6.24 21.24 -9.27
N ASP A 138 6.66 22.35 -8.67
CA ASP A 138 6.94 23.56 -9.43
C ASP A 138 8.07 23.30 -10.42
N ARG A 139 7.90 23.77 -11.66
CA ARG A 139 8.85 23.52 -12.74
C ARG A 139 10.25 24.03 -12.40
N GLU A 140 10.34 25.12 -11.64
CA GLU A 140 11.59 25.72 -11.19
C GLU A 140 12.43 24.78 -10.30
N CYS A 141 11.79 23.79 -9.65
CA CYS A 141 12.47 22.79 -8.84
C CYS A 141 12.97 21.58 -9.66
N VAL A 142 12.77 21.55 -10.98
CA VAL A 142 13.07 20.39 -11.83
C VAL A 142 14.02 20.77 -12.98
N THR A 143 15.27 20.31 -12.91
CA THR A 143 16.24 20.44 -13.99
C THR A 143 16.12 19.29 -14.98
N ALA A 144 15.84 19.59 -16.25
CA ALA A 144 15.79 18.58 -17.30
C ALA A 144 17.19 18.33 -17.87
N HIS A 145 17.50 17.06 -18.15
CA HIS A 145 18.70 16.67 -18.87
C HIS A 145 18.32 15.82 -20.06
N VAL A 146 18.98 16.02 -21.20
CA VAL A 146 18.89 15.12 -22.34
C VAL A 146 20.27 14.55 -22.61
N ALA A 147 20.33 13.23 -22.67
CA ALA A 147 21.55 12.52 -23.01
C ALA A 147 21.44 12.01 -24.44
N ILE A 148 22.29 12.52 -25.33
CA ILE A 148 22.47 12.00 -26.68
C ILE A 148 23.88 11.37 -26.71
N THR A 149 23.93 10.05 -26.87
CA THR A 149 25.15 9.26 -27.10
C THR A 149 26.34 9.63 -26.19
N GLY A 150 26.19 9.45 -24.87
CA GLY A 150 27.31 9.51 -23.91
C GLY A 150 27.50 10.86 -23.22
N ASN A 151 27.01 11.96 -23.79
CA ASN A 151 27.05 13.28 -23.16
C ASN A 151 25.66 13.67 -22.65
N ALA A 152 25.57 14.01 -21.38
CA ALA A 152 24.35 14.51 -20.74
C ALA A 152 24.46 16.02 -20.57
N GLU A 153 23.80 16.77 -21.45
CA GLU A 153 23.76 18.23 -21.36
C GLU A 153 22.49 18.66 -20.59
N PRO A 154 22.61 19.56 -19.61
CA PRO A 154 21.43 20.17 -18.99
C PRO A 154 20.68 21.01 -20.01
N ILE A 155 19.37 20.81 -20.10
CA ILE A 155 18.51 21.70 -20.87
C ILE A 155 17.85 22.66 -19.89
N LEU A 156 17.98 23.95 -20.16
CA LEU A 156 17.11 24.96 -19.57
C LEU A 156 15.69 24.67 -20.07
N MET A 157 14.83 24.16 -19.17
CA MET A 157 13.42 23.99 -19.46
C MET A 157 12.87 25.34 -19.93
N PRO A 158 12.44 25.50 -21.20
CA PRO A 158 11.97 26.80 -21.69
C PRO A 158 10.77 27.23 -20.85
N CYS A 159 10.98 28.28 -20.06
CA CYS A 159 9.95 28.95 -19.30
C CYS A 159 8.99 29.59 -20.31
N ALA A 160 7.75 29.10 -20.32
CA ALA A 160 6.64 29.61 -21.12
C ALA A 160 6.90 29.72 -22.63
N ASN A 161 6.14 28.97 -23.43
CA ASN A 161 6.09 29.21 -24.86
C ASN A 161 5.52 30.65 -25.08
N PRO A 162 6.26 31.62 -25.63
CA PRO A 162 5.81 33.01 -25.75
C PRO A 162 4.60 33.16 -26.68
N HIS A 163 4.29 32.13 -27.48
CA HIS A 163 3.14 32.06 -28.38
C HIS A 163 1.88 31.45 -27.78
N ALA A 164 1.88 31.18 -26.47
CA ALA A 164 0.79 30.48 -25.85
C ALA A 164 -0.28 31.42 -25.27
N ARG A 165 -1.47 31.38 -25.86
CA ARG A 165 -2.64 32.15 -25.40
C ARG A 165 -3.05 31.71 -23.97
N PRO A 166 -3.27 32.64 -23.02
CA PRO A 166 -3.79 32.31 -21.69
C PRO A 166 -5.15 31.59 -21.80
N LEU A 167 -5.33 30.51 -21.03
CA LEU A 167 -6.61 29.82 -20.95
C LEU A 167 -7.52 30.54 -19.95
N ALA A 168 -8.81 30.66 -20.29
CA ALA A 168 -9.85 30.91 -19.28
C ALA A 168 -9.80 29.79 -18.21
N PRO A 169 -10.13 30.08 -16.94
CA PRO A 169 -10.14 29.06 -15.89
C PRO A 169 -10.99 27.85 -16.31
N PRO A 170 -10.60 26.63 -15.91
CA PRO A 170 -11.41 25.44 -16.19
C PRO A 170 -12.82 25.68 -15.67
N SER A 171 -13.83 25.42 -16.51
CA SER A 171 -15.23 25.49 -16.05
C SER A 171 -15.38 24.56 -14.83
N PRO A 172 -16.10 25.01 -13.78
CA PRO A 172 -16.30 24.21 -12.59
C PRO A 172 -16.83 22.82 -12.97
N PRO A 173 -16.47 21.76 -12.21
CA PRO A 173 -16.96 20.42 -12.50
C PRO A 173 -18.49 20.48 -12.60
N LEU A 174 -19.01 19.97 -13.72
CA LEU A 174 -20.45 19.85 -13.90
C LEU A 174 -21.02 19.09 -12.71
N PRO A 175 -22.13 19.55 -12.11
CA PRO A 175 -22.75 18.83 -11.01
C PRO A 175 -23.06 17.40 -11.44
N PRO A 176 -22.98 16.42 -10.52
CA PRO A 176 -23.32 15.03 -10.83
C PRO A 176 -24.73 15.00 -11.42
N ARG A 177 -24.89 14.38 -12.60
CA ARG A 177 -26.21 14.10 -13.17
C ARG A 177 -27.01 13.37 -12.10
N ARG A 178 -28.13 13.94 -11.66
CA ARG A 178 -29.09 13.29 -10.75
C ARG A 178 -29.69 12.07 -11.46
N GLY A 179 -29.01 10.93 -11.37
CA GLY A 179 -29.62 9.62 -11.40
C GLY A 179 -30.23 9.36 -10.03
N GLY A 180 -31.48 8.89 -10.00
CA GLY A 180 -32.31 8.80 -8.80
C GLY A 180 -31.70 8.01 -7.65
N GLY A 181 -31.86 8.57 -6.45
CA GLY A 181 -32.08 7.92 -5.16
C GLY A 181 -31.15 6.78 -4.73
N VAL A 182 -30.13 7.10 -3.94
CA VAL A 182 -29.87 6.44 -2.65
C VAL A 182 -29.25 7.44 -1.68
N THR A 183 -29.81 7.48 -0.48
CA THR A 183 -29.56 8.43 0.61
C THR A 183 -28.28 8.12 1.41
N GLY A 184 -27.46 9.15 1.67
CA GLY A 184 -26.81 9.35 2.97
C GLY A 184 -25.34 8.97 3.15
N ALA A 185 -24.43 9.96 3.05
CA ALA A 185 -23.34 10.19 3.99
C ALA A 185 -22.79 11.61 3.78
N SER A 186 -23.04 12.52 4.72
CA SER A 186 -22.45 13.86 4.73
C SER A 186 -21.00 13.78 5.21
N VAL A 187 -20.09 14.44 4.50
CA VAL A 187 -18.74 14.72 5.01
C VAL A 187 -18.59 16.24 5.05
N ALA A 188 -18.41 16.74 6.26
CA ALA A 188 -18.19 18.15 6.58
C ALA A 188 -16.92 18.70 5.89
N PRO A 189 -16.85 20.03 5.64
CA PRO A 189 -15.70 20.64 4.99
C PRO A 189 -14.46 20.55 5.87
N ALA A 190 -13.39 19.95 5.34
CA ALA A 190 -12.07 19.99 5.96
C ALA A 190 -11.51 21.43 5.91
N SER A 191 -11.13 21.94 7.07
CA SER A 191 -10.57 23.27 7.33
C SER A 191 -9.31 23.57 6.49
N PRO A 192 -9.01 24.85 6.21
CA PRO A 192 -7.89 25.26 5.38
C PRO A 192 -6.54 25.11 6.10
N CYS A 193 -5.51 24.77 5.30
CA CYS A 193 -4.07 24.91 5.57
C CYS A 193 -3.49 24.24 6.83
N ALA A 194 -2.96 23.03 6.65
CA ALA A 194 -1.78 22.59 7.39
C ALA A 194 -0.57 22.63 6.43
N PRO A 195 0.56 23.27 6.80
CA PRO A 195 1.67 23.52 5.89
C PRO A 195 2.38 22.23 5.46
N ALA A 196 2.88 22.23 4.23
CA ALA A 196 3.62 21.17 3.55
C ALA A 196 4.91 20.69 4.27
N SER A 197 5.21 21.19 5.47
CA SER A 197 6.42 20.87 6.24
C SER A 197 6.44 19.46 6.83
N ARG A 198 5.27 18.80 7.00
CA ARG A 198 5.23 17.43 7.53
C ARG A 198 5.54 16.33 6.50
N PHE A 199 5.44 16.62 5.20
CA PHE A 199 5.90 15.70 4.15
C PHE A 199 7.43 15.77 3.97
N ALA A 200 8.03 16.95 4.26
CA ALA A 200 9.46 17.17 4.15
C ALA A 200 10.28 16.52 5.27
N SER A 201 9.77 16.46 6.51
CA SER A 201 10.59 16.03 7.66
C SER A 201 10.95 14.53 7.69
N ARG A 202 10.17 13.66 7.03
CA ARG A 202 10.51 12.24 6.85
C ARG A 202 11.15 11.92 5.48
N ALA A 203 11.08 12.85 4.52
CA ALA A 203 11.71 12.71 3.20
C ALA A 203 13.10 13.35 3.11
N ALA A 204 13.49 14.18 4.10
CA ALA A 204 14.75 14.95 4.09
C ALA A 204 16.04 14.11 4.01
N SER A 205 16.01 12.80 4.30
CA SER A 205 17.18 11.92 4.14
C SER A 205 17.19 11.11 2.84
N ALA A 206 16.12 11.16 2.04
CA ALA A 206 16.04 10.45 0.77
C ALA A 206 16.21 11.44 -0.38
N ARG A 207 17.43 11.52 -0.93
CA ARG A 207 17.67 12.18 -2.23
C ARG A 207 16.83 11.47 -3.29
N PHE A 208 15.63 12.00 -3.56
CA PHE A 208 14.77 11.53 -4.63
C PHE A 208 15.40 11.96 -5.97
N ARG A 209 16.26 11.11 -6.54
CA ARG A 209 16.58 11.19 -7.97
C ARG A 209 15.42 10.61 -8.75
N CYS A 210 14.52 11.45 -9.22
CA CYS A 210 13.49 11.06 -10.17
C CYS A 210 14.12 10.97 -11.57
N THR A 211 14.87 9.90 -11.84
CA THR A 211 15.31 9.57 -13.20
C THR A 211 14.15 8.94 -13.96
N TYR A 212 13.40 9.73 -14.72
CA TYR A 212 12.50 9.18 -15.74
C TYR A 212 13.34 8.73 -16.94
N ALA A 213 13.89 7.51 -16.85
CA ALA A 213 14.58 6.86 -17.95
C ALA A 213 13.63 5.82 -18.57
N LYS A 214 13.22 6.03 -19.82
CA LYS A 214 12.60 4.97 -20.64
C LYS A 214 13.71 3.97 -21.02
N LYS A 215 14.14 3.13 -20.07
CA LYS A 215 15.02 1.97 -20.30
C LYS A 215 14.54 0.79 -19.46
N TYR A 216 14.17 -0.28 -20.16
CA TYR A 216 13.98 -1.61 -19.57
C TYR A 216 15.33 -2.12 -19.06
N THR A 217 15.62 -1.92 -17.77
CA THR A 217 16.77 -2.58 -17.12
C THR A 217 16.45 -2.81 -15.64
N LYS A 218 16.42 -4.10 -15.24
CA LYS A 218 16.26 -4.56 -13.85
C LYS A 218 17.35 -3.92 -12.97
N LEU A 219 16.95 -3.11 -11.99
CA LEU A 219 17.83 -2.65 -10.92
C LEU A 219 17.98 -3.77 -9.89
N SER A 220 19.13 -4.44 -9.89
CA SER A 220 19.61 -5.25 -8.77
C SER A 220 20.25 -4.34 -7.72
N THR A 221 19.87 -4.51 -6.46
CA THR A 221 20.42 -3.77 -5.32
C THR A 221 21.66 -4.48 -4.79
N PRO A 222 22.86 -3.85 -4.71
CA PRO A 222 23.98 -4.44 -3.99
C PRO A 222 23.93 -4.07 -2.50
N HIS A 223 24.07 -5.09 -1.65
CA HIS A 223 24.24 -4.99 -0.21
C HIS A 223 25.51 -4.20 0.17
N LEU A 224 25.36 -3.11 0.91
CA LEU A 224 26.48 -2.40 1.53
C LEU A 224 26.94 -3.17 2.80
N ARG A 225 28.02 -3.95 2.70
CA ARG A 225 28.85 -4.33 3.86
C ARG A 225 29.89 -3.22 4.08
N ARG A 226 29.83 -2.54 5.22
CA ARG A 226 30.90 -1.63 5.69
C ARG A 226 32.02 -2.47 6.31
N SER A 227 33.17 -2.56 5.65
CA SER A 227 34.45 -2.87 6.29
C SER A 227 35.22 -1.57 6.48
N VAL A 228 35.49 -1.21 7.74
CA VAL A 228 36.30 -0.04 8.10
C VAL A 228 37.74 -0.53 8.25
N ARG A 229 38.64 -0.11 7.34
CA ARG A 229 40.09 -0.14 7.59
C ARG A 229 40.51 1.23 8.11
N ARG A 230 41.16 1.27 9.27
CA ARG A 230 41.84 2.46 9.80
C ARG A 230 43.19 2.65 9.06
N PRO A 231 43.62 3.89 8.78
CA PRO A 231 44.98 4.17 8.33
C PRO A 231 45.97 4.09 9.50
N ARG A 232 47.25 3.97 9.12
CA ARG A 232 48.44 3.55 9.87
C ARG A 232 48.70 4.27 11.19
#